data_AF-A0A133Y085-F1
#
_entry.id   AF-A0A133Y085-F1
#
_cell.length_a   1.000
_cell.length_b   1.000
_cell.length_c   1.000
_cell.angle_alpha   90.00
_cell.angle_beta   90.00
_cell.angle_gamma   90.00
#
_symmetry.space_group_name_H-M   'P 1'
#
loop_
_entity.id
_entity.type
_entity.pdbx_description
1 polymer ?
#
loop_
_entity_poly.entity_id
_entity_poly.type
_entity_poly.pdbx_seq_one_letter_code
_entity_poly.pdbx_strand_id
1 'polypeptide(L)'
;MAYHKADNERWRQLDFILGYEVKVSGTNPNVCPLCMELEGKYPKEFEFVGWHPHCRCHAIPILEKPEDFLKRQQALQQGQHVPPLRAVKQPPQNFLQHLKNNQDRLQQASKRGTLPYFIRDNYKVTKKGELTPRFYAQSIEAQKQGIYGNKLGRKATREAQTALAEHKTLDNFSEAQMKNFEEINKTTGYKRGKVMSFEEADNGQSNISRDIENCASCVVVHEMRLRGYDITALKFDKRDGSISKLLSEDTRSIWMTAKGKTPEFSALIGGEPDEIVKAIEKQTQPIGSRYHIGWDNRSGGGHIVTLERTERGLVCYDPQVNEFMSLQEIVKDMAQGSKIELLRVDRLLVRSQMFDKITDSISKL
;
A
#
# COMPACT_ATOMS: atom_id res chain seq x y z
N MET A 1 1.71 23.78 17.77
CA MET A 1 2.19 22.54 17.12
C MET A 1 1.11 21.46 17.08
N ALA A 2 0.48 21.07 18.21
CA ALA A 2 -0.58 20.04 18.22
C ALA A 2 -1.80 20.38 17.33
N TYR A 3 -2.28 21.63 17.36
CA TYR A 3 -3.43 22.05 16.54
C TYR A 3 -3.13 21.99 15.03
N HIS A 4 -1.93 22.40 14.60
CA HIS A 4 -1.53 22.32 13.21
C HIS A 4 -1.48 20.88 12.68
N LYS A 5 -1.04 19.95 13.52
CA LYS A 5 -1.03 18.53 13.16
C LYS A 5 -2.45 18.00 12.95
N ALA A 6 -3.37 18.32 13.86
CA ALA A 6 -4.78 17.96 13.74
C ALA A 6 -5.44 18.59 12.49
N ASP A 7 -5.09 19.83 12.15
CA ASP A 7 -5.56 20.48 10.92
C ASP A 7 -5.07 19.75 9.66
N ASN A 8 -3.79 19.38 9.59
CA ASN A 8 -3.24 18.61 8.46
C ASN A 8 -3.92 17.24 8.34
N GLU A 9 -4.10 16.51 9.44
CA GLU A 9 -4.78 15.20 9.45
C GLU A 9 -6.22 15.31 8.94
N ARG A 10 -6.97 16.31 9.43
CA ARG A 10 -8.33 16.59 8.97
C ARG A 10 -8.37 16.91 7.48
N TRP A 11 -7.49 17.79 6.99
CA TRP A 11 -7.48 18.20 5.58
C TRP A 11 -7.05 17.09 4.62
N ARG A 12 -6.20 16.16 5.06
CA ARG A 12 -5.82 14.98 4.27
C ARG A 12 -7.02 14.08 3.96
N GLN A 13 -7.96 13.96 4.90
CA GLN A 13 -9.16 13.11 4.77
C GLN A 13 -10.25 13.74 3.90
N LEU A 14 -10.25 15.06 3.73
CA LEU A 14 -11.25 15.78 2.95
C LEU A 14 -10.83 15.87 1.48
N ASP A 15 -11.72 15.42 0.60
CA ASP A 15 -11.45 15.28 -0.83
C ASP A 15 -11.56 16.59 -1.61
N PHE A 16 -12.35 17.55 -1.10
CA PHE A 16 -12.48 18.92 -1.64
C PHE A 16 -11.37 19.88 -1.21
N ILE A 17 -10.40 19.43 -0.42
CA ILE A 17 -9.22 20.23 -0.04
C ILE A 17 -8.12 20.03 -1.08
N LEU A 18 -7.67 21.12 -1.69
CA LEU A 18 -6.66 21.15 -2.76
C LEU A 18 -5.22 21.28 -2.26
N GLY A 19 -5.05 21.64 -0.99
CA GLY A 19 -3.80 22.08 -0.37
C GLY A 19 -4.09 23.05 0.76
N TYR A 20 -3.07 23.73 1.24
CA TYR A 20 -3.25 24.84 2.17
C TYR A 20 -2.25 25.96 1.92
N GLU A 21 -2.61 27.17 2.33
CA GLU A 21 -1.77 28.34 2.30
C GLU A 21 -1.26 28.61 3.71
N VAL A 22 0.06 28.56 3.90
CA VAL A 22 0.69 28.99 5.15
C VAL A 22 0.84 30.49 5.09
N LYS A 23 0.26 31.19 6.07
CA LYS A 23 0.35 32.64 6.23
C LYS A 23 1.08 33.03 7.50
N VAL A 24 1.80 34.13 7.41
CA VAL A 24 2.46 34.70 8.58
C VAL A 24 1.43 35.41 9.46
N SER A 25 1.59 35.30 10.78
CA SER A 25 0.70 35.98 11.72
C SER A 25 1.00 37.48 11.73
N GLY A 26 0.05 38.29 11.27
CA GLY A 26 0.17 39.75 11.19
C GLY A 26 0.12 40.48 12.53
N THR A 27 0.00 39.78 13.66
CA THR A 27 -0.10 40.37 15.01
C THR A 27 1.25 40.56 15.71
N ASN A 28 2.37 40.22 15.07
CA ASN A 28 3.71 40.39 15.65
C ASN A 28 4.49 41.50 14.91
N PRO A 29 4.98 42.55 15.60
CA PRO A 29 5.80 43.59 14.98
C PRO A 29 7.16 43.08 14.45
N ASN A 30 7.67 41.96 14.99
CA ASN A 30 8.91 41.33 14.54
C ASN A 30 8.59 40.02 13.80
N VAL A 31 8.15 40.17 12.56
CA VAL A 31 7.86 39.03 11.70
C VAL A 31 9.15 38.26 11.42
N CYS A 32 9.15 36.95 11.71
CA CYS A 32 10.33 36.11 11.50
C CYS A 32 10.72 36.07 10.01
N PRO A 33 11.98 36.38 9.64
CA PRO A 33 12.43 36.35 8.24
C PRO A 33 12.24 34.98 7.57
N LEU A 34 12.48 33.89 8.32
CA LEU A 34 12.25 32.53 7.82
C LEU A 34 10.75 32.30 7.52
N CYS A 35 9.85 32.81 8.36
CA CYS A 35 8.42 32.66 8.13
C CYS A 35 7.95 33.39 6.87
N MET A 36 8.50 34.57 6.58
CA MET A 36 8.22 35.31 5.35
C MET A 36 8.82 34.60 4.14
N GLU A 37 10.06 34.12 4.27
CA GLU A 37 10.74 33.38 3.21
C GLU A 37 9.99 32.10 2.83
N LEU A 38 9.41 31.39 3.80
CA LEU A 38 8.72 30.12 3.58
C LEU A 38 7.18 30.26 3.47
N GLU A 39 6.65 31.48 3.41
CA GLU A 39 5.21 31.70 3.20
C GLU A 39 4.77 31.17 1.83
N GLY A 40 3.57 30.61 1.72
CA GLY A 40 3.01 30.22 0.42
C GLY A 40 2.08 29.02 0.47
N LYS A 41 1.83 28.46 -0.72
CA LYS A 41 0.91 27.35 -0.93
C LYS A 41 1.65 26.03 -0.90
N TYR A 42 1.19 25.13 -0.04
CA TYR A 42 1.76 23.80 0.15
C TYR A 42 0.76 22.71 -0.23
N PRO A 43 1.23 21.54 -0.68
CA PRO A 43 0.40 20.35 -0.85
C PRO A 43 -0.29 19.96 0.46
N LYS A 44 -1.50 19.39 0.38
CA LYS A 44 -2.25 18.99 1.59
C LYS A 44 -1.53 17.90 2.39
N GLU A 45 -0.63 17.18 1.74
CA GLU A 45 0.18 16.13 2.32
C GLU A 45 1.42 16.66 3.05
N PHE A 46 1.87 17.88 2.77
CA PHE A 46 2.95 18.50 3.53
C PHE A 46 2.53 18.61 5.01
N GLU A 47 3.36 18.14 5.93
CA GLU A 47 3.14 18.23 7.37
C GLU A 47 3.73 19.54 7.89
N PHE A 48 2.87 20.56 7.99
CA PHE A 48 3.22 21.83 8.60
C PHE A 48 2.85 21.84 10.08
N VAL A 49 3.83 21.83 10.96
CA VAL A 49 3.64 22.03 12.42
C VAL A 49 4.23 23.36 12.93
N GLY A 50 4.78 24.15 12.00
CA GLY A 50 5.51 25.42 12.19
C GLY A 50 6.75 25.51 11.28
N TRP A 51 7.55 26.58 11.37
CA TRP A 51 8.90 26.65 10.77
C TRP A 51 10.05 26.57 11.78
N HIS A 52 9.85 27.13 12.97
CA HIS A 52 10.79 27.13 14.10
C HIS A 52 10.04 26.94 15.44
N PRO A 53 10.73 26.73 16.59
CA PRO A 53 10.05 26.72 17.89
C PRO A 53 9.27 28.00 18.14
N HIS A 54 8.08 27.91 18.75
CA HIS A 54 7.17 29.03 19.00
C HIS A 54 6.70 29.78 17.73
N CYS A 55 6.70 29.11 16.57
CA CYS A 55 6.13 29.66 15.34
C CYS A 55 4.63 29.95 15.52
N ARG A 56 4.20 31.16 15.13
CA ARG A 56 2.80 31.63 15.21
C ARG A 56 2.08 31.66 13.86
N CYS A 57 2.75 31.22 12.77
CA CYS A 57 2.12 31.12 11.47
C CYS A 57 0.92 30.18 11.51
N HIS A 58 -0.04 30.38 10.62
CA HIS A 58 -1.23 29.55 10.51
C HIS A 58 -1.44 29.09 9.08
N ALA A 59 -2.08 27.94 8.92
CA ALA A 59 -2.42 27.38 7.63
C ALA A 59 -3.92 27.58 7.35
N ILE A 60 -4.25 27.90 6.11
CA ILE A 60 -5.62 28.11 5.63
C ILE A 60 -5.89 27.10 4.52
N PRO A 61 -6.95 26.27 4.61
CA PRO A 61 -7.21 25.28 3.58
C PRO A 61 -7.60 25.95 2.26
N ILE A 62 -7.11 25.39 1.16
CA ILE A 62 -7.51 25.78 -0.19
C ILE A 62 -8.66 24.87 -0.61
N LEU A 63 -9.85 25.43 -0.74
CA LEU A 63 -11.05 24.68 -1.13
C LEU A 63 -11.18 24.56 -2.65
N GLU A 64 -11.68 23.42 -3.10
CA GLU A 64 -12.19 23.25 -4.46
C GLU A 64 -13.42 24.15 -4.68
N LYS A 65 -13.60 24.65 -5.90
CA LYS A 65 -14.79 25.44 -6.24
C LYS A 65 -16.04 24.55 -6.15
N PRO A 66 -17.17 25.04 -5.61
CA PRO A 66 -18.40 24.23 -5.47
C PRO A 66 -18.84 23.56 -6.78
N GLU A 67 -18.75 24.26 -7.91
CA GLU A 67 -19.12 23.72 -9.23
C GLU A 67 -18.22 22.57 -9.70
N ASP A 68 -16.90 22.68 -9.46
CA ASP A 68 -15.92 21.67 -9.84
C ASP A 68 -16.09 20.42 -8.95
N PHE A 69 -16.36 20.63 -7.65
CA PHE A 69 -16.70 19.57 -6.71
C PHE A 69 -17.99 18.81 -7.11
N LEU A 70 -19.06 19.53 -7.46
CA LEU A 70 -20.32 18.91 -7.89
C LEU A 70 -20.15 18.04 -9.13
N LYS A 71 -19.42 18.52 -10.14
CA LYS A 71 -19.11 17.72 -11.35
C LYS A 71 -18.33 16.45 -11.00
N ARG A 72 -17.38 16.55 -10.06
CA ARG A 72 -16.60 15.40 -9.58
C ARG A 72 -17.48 14.38 -8.84
N GLN A 73 -18.43 14.82 -8.03
CA GLN A 73 -19.38 13.93 -7.37
C GLN A 73 -20.36 13.26 -8.34
N GLN A 74 -20.81 13.97 -9.37
CA GLN A 74 -21.65 13.41 -10.44
C GLN A 74 -20.88 12.36 -11.26
N ALA A 75 -19.63 12.63 -11.61
CA ALA A 75 -18.77 11.65 -12.26
C ALA A 75 -18.60 10.40 -11.38
N LEU A 76 -18.38 10.59 -10.08
CA LEU A 76 -18.23 9.49 -9.12
C LEU A 76 -19.49 8.60 -9.05
N GLN A 77 -20.68 9.19 -9.08
CA GLN A 77 -21.95 8.44 -9.15
C GLN A 77 -22.10 7.61 -10.44
N GLN A 78 -21.47 8.05 -11.53
CA GLN A 78 -21.43 7.32 -12.80
C GLN A 78 -20.26 6.32 -12.87
N GLY A 79 -19.59 6.05 -11.74
CA GLY A 79 -18.43 5.17 -11.67
C GLY A 79 -17.14 5.77 -12.24
N GLN A 80 -17.12 7.07 -12.56
CA GLN A 80 -15.96 7.78 -13.11
C GLN A 80 -15.23 8.57 -12.02
N HIS A 81 -13.96 8.27 -11.77
CA HIS A 81 -13.16 9.04 -10.83
C HIS A 81 -12.40 10.18 -11.52
N VAL A 82 -12.79 11.42 -11.24
CA VAL A 82 -12.15 12.64 -11.76
C VAL A 82 -11.34 13.28 -10.63
N PRO A 83 -10.08 13.70 -10.85
CA PRO A 83 -9.25 14.32 -9.83
C PRO A 83 -9.71 15.76 -9.59
N PRO A 84 -9.42 16.31 -8.42
CA PRO A 84 -9.72 17.71 -8.16
C PRO A 84 -8.90 18.63 -9.06
N LEU A 85 -9.55 19.65 -9.63
CA LEU A 85 -8.88 20.62 -10.48
C LEU A 85 -8.04 21.57 -9.61
N ARG A 86 -6.83 21.90 -10.09
CA ARG A 86 -5.93 22.91 -9.46
C ARG A 86 -5.38 22.53 -8.07
N ALA A 87 -5.29 21.23 -7.76
CA ALA A 87 -4.58 20.76 -6.56
C ALA A 87 -3.12 21.27 -6.52
N VAL A 88 -2.66 21.69 -5.33
CA VAL A 88 -1.29 22.14 -5.10
C VAL A 88 -0.39 20.91 -5.01
N LYS A 89 0.47 20.72 -6.01
CA LYS A 89 1.29 19.48 -6.14
C LYS A 89 2.70 19.62 -5.59
N GLN A 90 3.22 20.83 -5.49
CA GLN A 90 4.60 21.08 -5.07
C GLN A 90 4.62 22.20 -4.02
N PRO A 91 5.59 22.19 -3.08
CA PRO A 91 5.88 23.34 -2.24
C PRO A 91 6.21 24.57 -3.09
N PRO A 92 6.08 25.78 -2.53
CA PRO A 92 6.28 26.99 -3.29
C PRO A 92 7.78 27.18 -3.63
N GLN A 93 8.07 27.94 -4.70
CA GLN A 93 9.42 28.02 -5.27
C GLN A 93 10.47 28.57 -4.29
N ASN A 94 10.08 29.53 -3.46
CA ASN A 94 10.87 30.05 -2.34
C ASN A 94 11.31 28.94 -1.37
N PHE A 95 10.42 28.01 -1.03
CA PHE A 95 10.76 26.86 -0.19
C PHE A 95 11.81 25.96 -0.87
N LEU A 96 11.62 25.64 -2.15
CA LEU A 96 12.57 24.82 -2.91
C LEU A 96 13.94 25.50 -3.02
N GLN A 97 13.95 26.82 -3.19
CA GLN A 97 15.18 27.61 -3.21
C GLN A 97 15.86 27.63 -1.83
N HIS A 98 15.09 27.72 -0.75
CA HIS A 98 15.61 27.63 0.61
C HIS A 98 16.34 26.30 0.85
N LEU A 99 15.77 25.18 0.38
CA LEU A 99 16.43 23.87 0.47
C LEU A 99 17.75 23.85 -0.30
N LYS A 100 17.76 24.37 -1.53
CA LYS A 100 18.95 24.41 -2.38
C LYS A 100 20.05 25.27 -1.76
N ASN A 101 19.71 26.44 -1.24
CA ASN A 101 20.66 27.36 -0.62
C ASN A 101 21.24 26.83 0.70
N ASN A 102 20.53 25.93 1.38
CA ASN A 102 20.96 25.37 2.67
C ASN A 102 21.37 23.90 2.60
N GLN A 103 21.63 23.35 1.41
CA GLN A 103 21.89 21.93 1.20
C GLN A 103 23.02 21.40 2.10
N ASP A 104 24.16 22.08 2.17
CA ASP A 104 25.31 21.66 2.98
C ASP A 104 24.98 21.62 4.48
N ARG A 105 24.25 22.63 4.97
CA ARG A 105 23.82 22.72 6.38
C ARG A 105 22.82 21.62 6.71
N LEU A 106 21.90 21.32 5.79
CA LEU A 106 20.92 20.25 5.94
C LEU A 106 21.57 18.86 5.93
N GLN A 107 22.60 18.65 5.10
CA GLN A 107 23.39 17.41 5.12
C GLN A 107 24.14 17.21 6.45
N GLN A 108 24.76 18.27 6.98
CA GLN A 108 25.42 18.21 8.29
C GLN A 108 24.43 17.98 9.42
N ALA A 109 23.29 18.67 9.40
CA ALA A 109 22.21 18.49 10.39
C ALA A 109 21.62 17.07 10.34
N SER A 110 21.49 16.47 9.14
CA SER A 110 21.08 15.08 8.97
C SER A 110 22.03 14.11 9.66
N LYS A 111 23.35 14.25 9.43
CA LYS A 111 24.37 13.41 10.08
C LYS A 111 24.35 13.53 11.61
N ARG A 112 24.00 14.71 12.13
CA ARG A 112 23.94 15.00 13.58
C ARG A 112 22.58 14.66 14.21
N GLY A 113 21.57 14.28 13.42
CA GLY A 113 20.21 14.02 13.91
C GLY A 113 19.42 15.28 14.30
N THR A 114 19.86 16.48 13.90
CA THR A 114 19.28 17.77 14.29
C THR A 114 18.55 18.48 13.14
N LEU A 115 17.91 17.71 12.25
CA LEU A 115 17.15 18.29 11.13
C LEU A 115 15.98 19.15 11.63
N PRO A 116 15.71 20.30 10.98
CA PRO A 116 14.49 21.06 11.23
C PRO A 116 13.27 20.16 11.01
N TYR A 117 12.28 20.29 11.88
CA TYR A 117 11.12 19.38 11.88
C TYR A 117 10.37 19.40 10.55
N PHE A 118 10.20 20.56 9.90
CA PHE A 118 9.57 20.67 8.59
C PHE A 118 10.35 19.98 7.46
N ILE A 119 11.62 19.62 7.66
CA ILE A 119 12.40 18.76 6.76
C ILE A 119 12.34 17.31 7.22
N ARG A 120 12.53 17.05 8.51
CA ARG A 120 12.51 15.71 9.11
C ARG A 120 11.20 14.97 8.80
N ASP A 121 10.08 15.68 8.94
CA ASP A 121 8.73 15.12 8.83
C ASP A 121 8.30 14.97 7.36
N ASN A 122 8.88 15.78 6.47
CA ASN A 122 8.47 15.89 5.07
C ASN A 122 9.47 15.35 4.05
N TYR A 123 10.72 15.07 4.41
CA TYR A 123 11.78 14.64 3.49
C TYR A 123 12.61 13.47 4.05
N LYS A 124 13.16 12.65 3.15
CA LYS A 124 14.12 11.59 3.43
C LYS A 124 15.49 12.02 2.88
N VAL A 125 16.56 11.66 3.58
CA VAL A 125 17.93 11.96 3.14
C VAL A 125 18.53 10.68 2.55
N THR A 126 18.96 10.71 1.30
CA THR A 126 19.57 9.54 0.63
C THR A 126 21.00 9.31 1.13
N LYS A 127 21.58 8.14 0.84
CA LYS A 127 22.99 7.84 1.15
C LYS A 127 23.97 8.86 0.54
N LYS A 128 23.56 9.54 -0.54
CA LYS A 128 24.32 10.62 -1.21
C LYS A 128 24.07 12.02 -0.63
N GLY A 129 23.21 12.14 0.40
CA GLY A 129 22.88 13.41 1.04
C GLY A 129 21.84 14.25 0.31
N GLU A 130 21.11 13.67 -0.65
CA GLU A 130 20.03 14.36 -1.38
C GLU A 130 18.72 14.28 -0.58
N LEU A 131 17.93 15.36 -0.62
CA LEU A 131 16.61 15.43 0.01
C LEU A 131 15.54 14.95 -0.96
N THR A 132 14.89 13.83 -0.65
CA THR A 132 13.74 13.32 -1.39
C THR A 132 12.45 13.56 -0.60
N PRO A 133 11.43 14.22 -1.16
CA PRO A 133 10.19 14.48 -0.43
C PRO A 133 9.46 13.18 -0.05
N ARG A 134 9.06 13.05 1.22
CA ARG A 134 8.13 12.02 1.72
C ARG A 134 6.70 12.29 1.28
N PHE A 135 6.33 13.55 1.18
CA PHE A 135 4.97 13.93 0.77
C PHE A 135 4.78 13.91 -0.74
N TYR A 136 5.83 13.74 -1.57
CA TYR A 136 5.62 13.30 -2.96
C TYR A 136 5.19 11.83 -3.01
N ALA A 137 5.63 11.02 -2.05
CA ALA A 137 5.09 9.67 -1.81
C ALA A 137 3.71 9.70 -1.13
N GLN A 138 3.23 10.87 -0.68
CA GLN A 138 1.85 11.09 -0.25
C GLN A 138 1.01 11.80 -1.32
N SER A 139 1.56 12.57 -2.27
CA SER A 139 0.85 13.03 -3.48
C SER A 139 0.64 11.90 -4.50
N ILE A 140 1.31 10.76 -4.31
CA ILE A 140 0.90 9.45 -4.82
C ILE A 140 -0.52 9.08 -4.32
N GLU A 141 -0.97 9.57 -3.16
CA GLU A 141 -2.33 9.34 -2.65
C GLU A 141 -3.39 10.13 -3.45
N ALA A 142 -2.99 11.14 -4.23
CA ALA A 142 -3.79 11.77 -5.27
C ALA A 142 -3.68 11.08 -6.65
N GLN A 143 -2.88 10.01 -6.78
CA GLN A 143 -3.15 8.94 -7.77
C GLN A 143 -4.36 8.10 -7.38
N LYS A 144 -5.27 8.62 -6.54
CA LYS A 144 -6.68 8.26 -6.60
C LYS A 144 -7.34 8.45 -7.98
N GLN A 145 -6.67 8.93 -9.02
CA GLN A 145 -7.13 8.62 -10.40
C GLN A 145 -6.94 7.15 -10.83
N GLY A 146 -6.33 6.30 -9.99
CA GLY A 146 -5.93 4.93 -10.29
C GLY A 146 -4.98 4.45 -9.20
N ILE A 147 -5.56 4.10 -8.07
CA ILE A 147 -4.91 3.57 -6.86
C ILE A 147 -4.12 2.33 -7.30
N TYR A 148 -2.82 2.31 -6.98
CA TYR A 148 -1.73 1.46 -7.49
C TYR A 148 -2.06 0.39 -8.55
N GLY A 149 -1.20 0.37 -9.56
CA GLY A 149 -1.42 -0.44 -10.75
C GLY A 149 -0.88 0.35 -11.91
N ASN A 150 0.39 0.12 -12.23
CA ASN A 150 0.91 0.22 -13.59
C ASN A 150 2.31 -0.41 -13.71
N LYS A 151 2.59 -1.51 -12.99
CA LYS A 151 3.77 -2.32 -13.34
C LYS A 151 3.53 -2.99 -14.71
N LEU A 152 2.29 -3.46 -14.93
CA LEU A 152 1.76 -3.87 -16.25
C LEU A 152 1.49 -2.74 -17.27
N GLY A 153 1.62 -1.47 -16.89
CA GLY A 153 1.18 -0.33 -17.71
C GLY A 153 -0.36 -0.15 -17.82
N ARG A 154 -0.80 1.02 -18.28
CA ARG A 154 -2.22 1.48 -18.15
C ARG A 154 -3.26 0.57 -18.80
N LYS A 155 -2.98 0.10 -20.01
CA LYS A 155 -3.93 -0.71 -20.77
C LYS A 155 -4.13 -2.07 -20.10
N ALA A 156 -3.04 -2.80 -19.88
CA ALA A 156 -3.10 -4.13 -19.27
C ALA A 156 -3.58 -4.08 -17.81
N THR A 157 -3.27 -3.02 -17.07
CA THR A 157 -3.84 -2.79 -15.73
C THR A 157 -5.36 -2.69 -15.78
N ARG A 158 -5.93 -1.93 -16.73
CA ARG A 158 -7.39 -1.84 -16.89
C ARG A 158 -8.01 -3.17 -17.28
N GLU A 159 -7.35 -3.93 -18.15
CA GLU A 159 -7.81 -5.27 -18.55
C GLU A 159 -7.84 -6.23 -17.35
N ALA A 160 -6.79 -6.22 -16.52
CA ALA A 160 -6.73 -7.00 -15.28
C ALA A 160 -7.82 -6.58 -14.26
N GLN A 161 -8.00 -5.28 -14.06
CA GLN A 161 -9.09 -4.75 -13.21
C GLN A 161 -10.46 -5.18 -13.72
N THR A 162 -10.68 -5.11 -15.03
CA THR A 162 -11.97 -5.52 -15.63
C THR A 162 -12.18 -7.03 -15.47
N ALA A 163 -11.12 -7.82 -15.62
CA ALA A 163 -11.16 -9.25 -15.41
C ALA A 163 -11.56 -9.62 -13.99
N LEU A 164 -11.08 -8.88 -12.98
CA LEU A 164 -11.42 -9.10 -11.57
C LEU A 164 -12.81 -8.56 -11.20
N ALA A 165 -13.21 -7.40 -11.72
CA ALA A 165 -14.53 -6.82 -11.46
C ALA A 165 -15.67 -7.70 -12.01
N GLU A 166 -15.46 -8.33 -13.16
CA GLU A 166 -16.42 -9.28 -13.75
C GLU A 166 -16.31 -10.68 -13.15
N HIS A 167 -15.20 -10.99 -12.47
CA HIS A 167 -14.99 -12.29 -11.87
C HIS A 167 -15.87 -12.46 -10.63
N LYS A 168 -16.70 -13.50 -10.64
CA LYS A 168 -17.56 -13.81 -9.50
C LYS A 168 -16.70 -14.24 -8.31
N THR A 169 -16.84 -13.53 -7.19
CA THR A 169 -16.17 -13.87 -5.94
C THR A 169 -16.58 -15.26 -5.46
N LEU A 170 -15.61 -16.00 -4.93
CA LEU A 170 -15.84 -17.34 -4.40
C LEU A 170 -16.66 -17.26 -3.11
N ASP A 171 -17.91 -17.72 -3.14
CA ASP A 171 -18.86 -17.72 -2.03
C ASP A 171 -19.25 -19.13 -1.54
N ASN A 172 -18.79 -20.17 -2.24
CA ASN A 172 -19.10 -21.58 -1.97
C ASN A 172 -18.05 -22.28 -1.09
N PHE A 173 -17.87 -21.80 0.14
CA PHE A 173 -16.90 -22.37 1.08
C PHE A 173 -17.30 -23.77 1.55
N SER A 174 -16.29 -24.64 1.71
CA SER A 174 -16.48 -25.98 2.29
C SER A 174 -16.84 -25.92 3.79
N GLU A 175 -17.42 -26.99 4.32
CA GLU A 175 -17.72 -27.11 5.76
C GLU A 175 -16.46 -26.93 6.62
N ALA A 176 -15.31 -27.44 6.16
CA ALA A 176 -14.03 -27.26 6.85
C ALA A 176 -13.59 -25.79 6.90
N GLN A 177 -13.80 -25.03 5.83
CA GLN A 177 -13.53 -23.59 5.80
C GLN A 177 -14.48 -22.83 6.73
N MET A 178 -15.76 -23.18 6.74
CA MET A 178 -16.74 -22.56 7.64
C MET A 178 -16.36 -22.77 9.11
N LYS A 179 -15.99 -23.99 9.50
CA LYS A 179 -15.48 -24.30 10.85
C LYS A 179 -14.19 -23.53 11.17
N ASN A 180 -13.29 -23.43 10.20
CA ASN A 180 -12.07 -22.66 10.38
C ASN A 180 -12.34 -21.17 10.58
N PHE A 181 -13.34 -20.60 9.89
CA PHE A 181 -13.75 -19.21 10.13
C PHE A 181 -14.31 -18.99 11.53
N GLU A 182 -15.12 -19.92 12.04
CA GLU A 182 -15.62 -19.87 13.42
C GLU A 182 -14.46 -19.91 14.43
N GLU A 183 -13.47 -20.78 14.19
CA GLU A 183 -12.28 -20.89 15.02
C GLU A 183 -11.43 -19.61 15.00
N ILE A 184 -11.23 -19.02 13.82
CA ILE A 184 -10.53 -17.74 13.67
C ILE A 184 -11.25 -16.66 14.45
N ASN A 185 -12.56 -16.51 14.26
CA ASN A 185 -13.37 -15.51 14.97
C ASN A 185 -13.24 -15.68 16.50
N LYS A 186 -13.27 -16.92 16.99
CA LYS A 186 -13.12 -17.22 18.42
C LYS A 186 -11.72 -16.89 18.95
N THR A 187 -10.69 -17.20 18.17
CA THR A 187 -9.28 -17.08 18.59
C THR A 187 -8.80 -15.63 18.54
N THR A 188 -9.15 -14.90 17.49
CA THR A 188 -8.66 -13.53 17.27
C THR A 188 -9.65 -12.46 17.74
N GLY A 189 -10.92 -12.82 17.93
CA GLY A 189 -12.00 -11.86 18.18
C GLY A 189 -12.45 -11.09 16.94
N TYR A 190 -11.93 -11.42 15.75
CA TYR A 190 -12.38 -10.80 14.50
C TYR A 190 -13.79 -11.25 14.14
N LYS A 191 -14.51 -10.39 13.43
CA LYS A 191 -15.83 -10.72 12.87
C LYS A 191 -15.70 -10.84 11.36
N ARG A 192 -15.99 -12.02 10.85
CA ARG A 192 -16.16 -12.24 9.42
C ARG A 192 -17.43 -11.55 8.92
N GLY A 193 -17.28 -10.72 7.90
CA GLY A 193 -18.37 -10.10 7.15
C GLY A 193 -18.77 -10.90 5.92
N LYS A 194 -19.38 -10.21 4.96
CA LYS A 194 -19.62 -10.77 3.61
C LYS A 194 -18.29 -10.97 2.89
N VAL A 195 -18.26 -11.90 1.94
CA VAL A 195 -17.14 -11.99 0.99
C VAL A 195 -16.94 -10.64 0.31
N MET A 196 -15.67 -10.28 0.10
CA MET A 196 -15.31 -9.00 -0.51
C MET A 196 -15.02 -9.21 -1.99
N SER A 197 -15.38 -8.24 -2.83
CA SER A 197 -14.83 -8.13 -4.19
C SER A 197 -13.31 -7.91 -4.13
N PHE A 198 -12.63 -8.06 -5.26
CA PHE A 198 -11.21 -7.73 -5.34
C PHE A 198 -10.97 -6.27 -4.92
N GLU A 199 -11.78 -5.33 -5.39
CA GLU A 199 -11.67 -3.91 -5.09
C GLU A 199 -11.90 -3.61 -3.59
N GLU A 200 -12.84 -4.30 -2.95
CA GLU A 200 -13.12 -4.19 -1.52
C GLU A 200 -12.00 -4.82 -0.67
N ALA A 201 -11.49 -5.97 -1.12
CA ALA A 201 -10.44 -6.70 -0.45
C ALA A 201 -9.08 -6.02 -0.59
N ASP A 202 -8.88 -5.21 -1.60
CA ASP A 202 -7.57 -4.66 -1.88
C ASP A 202 -7.44 -3.17 -1.56
N ASN A 203 -7.62 -2.25 -2.52
CA ASN A 203 -7.55 -0.79 -2.31
C ASN A 203 -6.43 -0.29 -1.35
N GLY A 204 -5.28 -0.97 -1.30
CA GLY A 204 -4.17 -0.71 -0.36
C GLY A 204 -4.43 -1.10 1.11
N GLN A 205 -5.55 -1.73 1.43
CA GLN A 205 -5.95 -2.19 2.75
C GLN A 205 -5.18 -3.43 3.20
N SER A 206 -4.65 -4.22 2.27
CA SER A 206 -3.78 -5.36 2.59
C SER A 206 -2.52 -4.96 3.36
N ASN A 207 -2.01 -3.73 3.14
CA ASN A 207 -0.79 -3.21 3.76
C ASN A 207 -0.88 -1.71 4.10
N ILE A 208 -1.77 -1.32 5.01
CA ILE A 208 -1.95 0.09 5.41
C ILE A 208 -0.63 0.68 5.95
N SER A 209 0.16 -0.16 6.64
CA SER A 209 1.43 0.24 7.23
C SER A 209 2.52 0.60 6.20
N ARG A 210 2.34 0.18 4.94
CA ARG A 210 3.31 0.31 3.83
C ARG A 210 4.68 -0.26 4.16
N ASP A 211 4.70 -1.32 4.96
CA ASP A 211 5.91 -2.04 5.25
C ASP A 211 6.40 -2.75 3.97
N ILE A 212 7.72 -2.77 3.77
CA ILE A 212 8.34 -3.28 2.55
C ILE A 212 8.92 -4.69 2.74
N GLU A 213 8.85 -5.26 3.95
CA GLU A 213 9.39 -6.57 4.30
C GLU A 213 8.30 -7.59 4.66
N ASN A 214 7.02 -7.17 4.69
CA ASN A 214 5.88 -8.01 5.10
C ASN A 214 5.10 -8.68 3.95
N CYS A 215 5.69 -8.88 2.77
CA CYS A 215 5.00 -9.40 1.58
C CYS A 215 4.27 -10.73 1.84
N ALA A 216 4.88 -11.65 2.59
CA ALA A 216 4.27 -12.92 3.01
C ALA A 216 2.99 -12.75 3.84
N SER A 217 2.93 -11.71 4.69
CA SER A 217 1.70 -11.39 5.44
C SER A 217 0.65 -10.75 4.54
N CYS A 218 1.07 -9.87 3.62
CA CYS A 218 0.16 -9.16 2.70
C CYS A 218 -0.63 -10.11 1.80
N VAL A 219 0.00 -11.15 1.26
CA VAL A 219 -0.71 -12.14 0.42
C VAL A 219 -1.74 -12.94 1.22
N VAL A 220 -1.43 -13.29 2.47
CA VAL A 220 -2.36 -13.97 3.38
C VAL A 220 -3.53 -13.05 3.75
N VAL A 221 -3.24 -11.78 4.05
CA VAL A 221 -4.26 -10.78 4.34
C VAL A 221 -5.19 -10.58 3.16
N HIS A 222 -4.66 -10.39 1.95
CA HIS A 222 -5.47 -10.23 0.75
C HIS A 222 -6.42 -11.41 0.54
N GLU A 223 -5.93 -12.64 0.66
CA GLU A 223 -6.76 -13.85 0.57
C GLU A 223 -7.86 -13.90 1.64
N MET A 224 -7.55 -13.48 2.88
CA MET A 224 -8.52 -13.48 3.97
C MET A 224 -9.52 -12.32 3.89
N ARG A 225 -9.13 -11.19 3.30
CA ARG A 225 -10.05 -10.09 2.98
C ARG A 225 -11.08 -10.52 1.95
N LEU A 226 -10.67 -11.20 0.87
CA LEU A 226 -11.61 -11.82 -0.09
C LEU A 226 -12.61 -12.77 0.59
N ARG A 227 -12.18 -13.46 1.64
CA ARG A 227 -13.05 -14.34 2.46
C ARG A 227 -13.95 -13.61 3.46
N GLY A 228 -13.85 -12.28 3.55
CA GLY A 228 -14.73 -11.40 4.32
C GLY A 228 -14.15 -10.88 5.64
N TYR A 229 -12.83 -10.93 5.84
CA TYR A 229 -12.22 -10.34 7.04
C TYR A 229 -11.74 -8.92 6.78
N ASP A 230 -12.21 -7.94 7.56
CA ASP A 230 -11.76 -6.55 7.42
C ASP A 230 -10.52 -6.26 8.28
N ILE A 231 -9.36 -6.65 7.74
CA ILE A 231 -8.06 -6.68 8.41
C ILE A 231 -6.96 -6.12 7.51
N THR A 232 -5.81 -5.77 8.09
CA THR A 232 -4.59 -5.36 7.39
C THR A 232 -3.38 -6.12 7.92
N ALA A 233 -2.30 -6.20 7.13
CA ALA A 233 -1.06 -6.83 7.56
C ALA A 233 -0.32 -5.95 8.58
N LEU A 234 0.22 -6.59 9.62
CA LEU A 234 1.18 -5.96 10.52
C LEU A 234 2.52 -5.73 9.82
N LYS A 235 3.35 -4.88 10.42
CA LYS A 235 4.74 -4.67 9.99
C LYS A 235 5.56 -5.93 10.19
N PHE A 236 6.62 -6.08 9.39
CA PHE A 236 7.54 -7.19 9.55
C PHE A 236 8.29 -7.07 10.88
N ASP A 237 8.31 -8.18 11.62
CA ASP A 237 9.07 -8.33 12.85
C ASP A 237 10.27 -9.27 12.63
N LYS A 238 11.48 -8.72 12.69
CA LYS A 238 12.73 -9.46 12.48
C LYS A 238 13.21 -10.29 13.68
N ARG A 239 12.53 -10.21 14.83
CA ARG A 239 12.91 -10.97 16.04
C ARG A 239 12.83 -12.48 15.78
N ASP A 240 13.78 -13.22 16.34
CA ASP A 240 13.74 -14.68 16.26
C ASP A 240 12.47 -15.23 16.92
N GLY A 241 11.82 -16.16 16.23
CA GLY A 241 10.54 -16.73 16.66
C GLY A 241 9.31 -15.87 16.38
N SER A 242 9.45 -14.70 15.73
CA SER A 242 8.28 -13.96 15.25
C SER A 242 7.55 -14.76 14.15
N ILE A 243 6.22 -14.66 14.13
CA ILE A 243 5.43 -15.32 13.08
C ILE A 243 5.69 -14.69 11.71
N SER A 244 5.87 -13.37 11.61
CA SER A 244 6.16 -12.73 10.31
C SER A 244 7.48 -13.22 9.71
N LYS A 245 8.51 -13.47 10.53
CA LYS A 245 9.79 -14.04 10.09
C LYS A 245 9.61 -15.49 9.63
N LEU A 246 8.88 -16.30 10.40
CA LEU A 246 8.53 -17.66 9.99
C LEU A 246 7.80 -17.69 8.64
N LEU A 247 6.86 -16.77 8.40
CA LEU A 247 6.15 -16.68 7.13
C LEU A 247 7.03 -16.22 5.97
N SER A 248 8.04 -15.38 6.23
CA SER A 248 9.00 -14.97 5.21
C SER A 248 9.93 -16.10 4.77
N GLU A 249 10.13 -17.11 5.62
CA GLU A 249 10.93 -18.30 5.32
C GLU A 249 10.08 -19.41 4.69
N ASP A 250 8.86 -19.63 5.19
CA ASP A 250 7.89 -20.57 4.60
C ASP A 250 6.45 -20.08 4.80
N THR A 251 5.90 -19.41 3.79
CA THR A 251 4.52 -18.92 3.82
C THR A 251 3.49 -20.05 3.88
N ARG A 252 3.83 -21.32 3.58
CA ARG A 252 2.90 -22.46 3.74
C ARG A 252 2.55 -22.71 5.20
N SER A 253 3.41 -22.29 6.13
CA SER A 253 3.27 -22.59 7.57
C SER A 253 1.96 -22.06 8.17
N ILE A 254 1.42 -20.95 7.68
CA ILE A 254 0.11 -20.43 8.12
C ILE A 254 -1.08 -21.21 7.58
N TRP A 255 -0.89 -21.94 6.49
CA TRP A 255 -1.95 -22.67 5.83
C TRP A 255 -2.04 -24.10 6.34
N MET A 256 -3.24 -24.67 6.25
CA MET A 256 -3.47 -26.07 6.53
C MET A 256 -4.49 -26.67 5.57
N THR A 257 -4.29 -27.93 5.24
CA THR A 257 -5.27 -28.75 4.52
C THR A 257 -6.49 -29.02 5.41
N ALA A 258 -7.57 -29.55 4.84
CA ALA A 258 -8.74 -30.00 5.61
C ALA A 258 -8.40 -31.07 6.69
N LYS A 259 -7.25 -31.74 6.57
CA LYS A 259 -6.73 -32.71 7.55
C LYS A 259 -5.77 -32.08 8.58
N GLY A 260 -5.61 -30.75 8.58
CA GLY A 260 -4.75 -30.01 9.49
C GLY A 260 -3.25 -30.06 9.21
N LYS A 261 -2.83 -30.72 8.13
CA LYS A 261 -1.42 -30.77 7.70
C LYS A 261 -1.02 -29.50 6.96
N THR A 262 0.24 -29.09 7.08
CA THR A 262 0.85 -28.06 6.21
C THR A 262 0.74 -28.53 4.76
N PRO A 263 0.28 -27.66 3.83
CA PRO A 263 0.16 -28.01 2.43
C PRO A 263 1.55 -28.11 1.78
N GLU A 264 1.66 -28.94 0.74
CA GLU A 264 2.81 -28.91 -0.17
C GLU A 264 2.60 -27.85 -1.25
N PHE A 265 3.69 -27.40 -1.87
CA PHE A 265 3.58 -26.57 -3.06
C PHE A 265 2.85 -27.33 -4.17
N SER A 266 1.93 -26.65 -4.85
CA SER A 266 1.22 -27.19 -6.01
C SER A 266 2.17 -27.46 -7.18
N ALA A 267 3.21 -26.63 -7.32
CA ALA A 267 4.33 -26.88 -8.23
C ALA A 267 5.59 -26.15 -7.75
N LEU A 268 6.75 -26.74 -8.07
CA LEU A 268 8.06 -26.08 -8.04
C LEU A 268 8.57 -25.98 -9.47
N ILE A 269 8.60 -24.78 -10.02
CA ILE A 269 8.78 -24.56 -11.46
C ILE A 269 10.11 -23.84 -11.70
N GLY A 270 11.01 -24.47 -12.44
CA GLY A 270 12.25 -23.85 -12.90
C GLY A 270 12.50 -24.18 -14.37
N GLY A 271 13.52 -23.57 -14.96
CA GLY A 271 13.87 -23.76 -16.37
C GLY A 271 13.99 -22.42 -17.10
N GLU A 272 13.89 -22.47 -18.41
CA GLU A 272 13.93 -21.26 -19.24
C GLU A 272 12.67 -20.40 -19.05
N PRO A 273 12.75 -19.06 -19.20
CA PRO A 273 11.66 -18.16 -18.90
C PRO A 273 10.30 -18.53 -19.53
N ASP A 274 10.28 -18.86 -20.81
CA ASP A 274 9.05 -19.22 -21.52
C ASP A 274 8.44 -20.53 -21.03
N GLU A 275 9.27 -21.49 -20.61
CA GLU A 275 8.81 -22.77 -20.06
C GLU A 275 8.22 -22.57 -18.66
N ILE A 276 8.79 -21.67 -17.87
CA ILE A 276 8.22 -21.29 -16.56
C ILE A 276 6.82 -20.69 -16.75
N VAL A 277 6.66 -19.73 -17.67
CA VAL A 277 5.34 -19.11 -17.96
C VAL A 277 4.32 -20.15 -18.40
N LYS A 278 4.67 -21.03 -19.36
CA LYS A 278 3.78 -22.11 -19.82
C LYS A 278 3.40 -23.07 -18.70
N ALA A 279 4.34 -23.41 -17.82
CA ALA A 279 4.07 -24.28 -16.70
C ALA A 279 3.11 -23.64 -15.69
N ILE A 280 3.28 -22.35 -15.37
CA ILE A 280 2.34 -21.62 -14.48
C ILE A 280 0.95 -21.58 -15.08
N GLU A 281 0.83 -21.22 -16.37
CA GLU A 281 -0.45 -21.22 -17.08
C GLU A 281 -1.12 -22.60 -16.98
N LYS A 282 -0.39 -23.68 -17.29
CA LYS A 282 -0.90 -25.06 -17.22
C LYS A 282 -1.39 -25.47 -15.83
N GLN A 283 -0.73 -25.00 -14.76
CA GLN A 283 -1.09 -25.36 -13.37
C GLN A 283 -2.25 -24.53 -12.80
N THR A 284 -2.58 -23.40 -13.44
CA THR A 284 -3.56 -22.41 -12.95
C THR A 284 -4.82 -22.35 -13.80
N GLN A 285 -5.17 -23.43 -14.48
CA GLN A 285 -6.30 -23.48 -15.44
C GLN A 285 -7.71 -23.30 -14.85
N PRO A 286 -8.05 -23.83 -13.66
CA PRO A 286 -9.43 -23.74 -13.16
C PRO A 286 -9.85 -22.29 -12.91
N ILE A 287 -10.93 -21.83 -13.53
CA ILE A 287 -11.50 -20.49 -13.28
C ILE A 287 -11.91 -20.37 -11.81
N GLY A 288 -11.59 -19.23 -11.19
CA GLY A 288 -11.81 -18.95 -9.77
C GLY A 288 -10.77 -19.53 -8.82
N SER A 289 -9.73 -20.19 -9.33
CA SER A 289 -8.61 -20.63 -8.50
C SER A 289 -7.67 -19.48 -8.19
N ARG A 290 -7.24 -19.43 -6.92
CA ARG A 290 -6.34 -18.40 -6.37
C ARG A 290 -5.08 -19.05 -5.84
N TYR A 291 -3.94 -18.43 -6.10
CA TYR A 291 -2.62 -18.95 -5.76
C TYR A 291 -1.75 -17.88 -5.13
N HIS A 292 -0.78 -18.31 -4.33
CA HIS A 292 0.40 -17.51 -4.04
C HIS A 292 1.56 -17.99 -4.91
N ILE A 293 2.33 -17.05 -5.43
CA ILE A 293 3.52 -17.31 -6.25
C ILE A 293 4.72 -16.64 -5.59
N GLY A 294 5.69 -17.45 -5.13
CA GLY A 294 6.92 -17.02 -4.49
C GLY A 294 8.15 -17.28 -5.37
N TRP A 295 9.15 -16.40 -5.29
CA TRP A 295 10.45 -16.60 -5.96
C TRP A 295 11.58 -15.86 -5.25
N ASP A 296 12.80 -16.35 -5.44
CA ASP A 296 14.02 -15.60 -5.12
C ASP A 296 14.29 -14.58 -6.22
N ASN A 297 14.42 -13.30 -5.86
CA ASN A 297 14.70 -12.22 -6.77
C ASN A 297 16.20 -12.06 -7.05
N ARG A 298 16.54 -11.43 -8.17
CA ARG A 298 17.93 -11.15 -8.59
C ARG A 298 18.72 -10.26 -7.62
N SER A 299 18.04 -9.56 -6.73
CA SER A 299 18.69 -8.69 -5.74
C SER A 299 19.08 -9.43 -4.46
N GLY A 300 18.85 -10.76 -4.40
CA GLY A 300 19.26 -11.60 -3.26
C GLY A 300 18.25 -11.65 -2.12
N GLY A 301 16.98 -11.36 -2.37
CA GLY A 301 15.87 -11.58 -1.43
C GLY A 301 14.78 -12.48 -2.03
N GLY A 302 13.70 -12.70 -1.29
CA GLY A 302 12.49 -13.37 -1.79
C GLY A 302 11.36 -12.38 -2.03
N HIS A 303 10.43 -12.71 -2.92
CA HIS A 303 9.15 -12.00 -3.04
C HIS A 303 8.01 -12.97 -3.28
N ILE A 304 6.80 -12.56 -2.90
CA ILE A 304 5.58 -13.36 -3.04
C ILE A 304 4.40 -12.47 -3.38
N VAL A 305 3.60 -12.88 -4.37
CA VAL A 305 2.41 -12.17 -4.82
C VAL A 305 1.24 -13.13 -5.02
N THR A 306 0.05 -12.60 -5.34
CA THR A 306 -1.16 -13.41 -5.59
C THR A 306 -1.41 -13.59 -7.09
N LEU A 307 -1.98 -14.73 -7.44
CA LEU A 307 -2.51 -15.03 -8.76
C LEU A 307 -3.98 -15.42 -8.67
N GLU A 308 -4.80 -14.96 -9.61
CA GLU A 308 -6.19 -15.36 -9.71
C GLU A 308 -6.54 -15.68 -11.17
N ARG A 309 -7.12 -16.87 -11.39
CA ARG A 309 -7.59 -17.28 -12.72
C ARG A 309 -9.00 -16.78 -12.94
N THR A 310 -9.15 -15.77 -13.79
CA THR A 310 -10.43 -15.26 -14.25
C THR A 310 -10.85 -15.91 -15.57
N GLU A 311 -12.08 -15.63 -16.04
CA GLU A 311 -12.53 -16.03 -17.38
C GLU A 311 -11.71 -15.36 -18.50
N ARG A 312 -11.13 -14.18 -18.22
CA ARG A 312 -10.33 -13.40 -19.17
C ARG A 312 -8.84 -13.72 -19.13
N GLY A 313 -8.40 -14.59 -18.20
CA GLY A 313 -7.00 -14.99 -18.07
C GLY A 313 -6.48 -14.96 -16.64
N LEU A 314 -5.18 -15.17 -16.49
CA LEU A 314 -4.49 -15.10 -15.20
C LEU A 314 -4.18 -13.66 -14.86
N VAL A 315 -4.57 -13.23 -13.66
CA VAL A 315 -4.21 -11.92 -13.12
C VAL A 315 -3.16 -12.11 -12.05
N CYS A 316 -2.04 -11.38 -12.14
CA CYS A 316 -1.02 -11.36 -11.10
C CYS A 316 -1.05 -10.01 -10.39
N TYR A 317 -1.07 -10.06 -9.06
CA TYR A 317 -1.32 -8.90 -8.24
C TYR A 317 -0.46 -8.93 -6.97
N ASP A 318 0.22 -7.82 -6.70
CA ASP A 318 1.08 -7.64 -5.54
C ASP A 318 0.36 -6.82 -4.46
N PRO A 319 -0.22 -7.45 -3.43
CA PRO A 319 -0.96 -6.75 -2.37
C PRO A 319 -0.06 -5.94 -1.43
N GLN A 320 1.28 -6.10 -1.47
CA GLN A 320 2.17 -5.34 -0.61
C GLN A 320 2.29 -3.89 -1.08
N VAL A 321 2.44 -3.71 -2.40
CA VAL A 321 2.60 -2.40 -3.06
C VAL A 321 1.39 -2.00 -3.89
N ASN A 322 0.38 -2.85 -3.92
CA ASN A 322 -0.84 -2.72 -4.69
C ASN A 322 -0.65 -2.66 -6.22
N GLU A 323 0.23 -3.48 -6.78
CA GLU A 323 0.54 -3.42 -8.23
C GLU A 323 0.15 -4.67 -8.99
N PHE A 324 -0.44 -4.46 -10.17
CA PHE A 324 -0.62 -5.51 -11.18
C PHE A 324 0.68 -5.75 -11.95
N MET A 325 1.07 -7.02 -12.10
CA MET A 325 2.26 -7.42 -12.86
C MET A 325 1.98 -8.56 -13.86
N SER A 326 2.87 -8.74 -14.84
CA SER A 326 2.85 -9.90 -15.75
C SER A 326 3.68 -11.06 -15.21
N LEU A 327 3.36 -12.28 -15.66
CA LEU A 327 4.22 -13.44 -15.40
C LEU A 327 5.64 -13.24 -15.95
N GLN A 328 5.78 -12.58 -17.09
CA GLN A 328 7.08 -12.29 -17.69
C GLN A 328 7.93 -11.40 -16.79
N GLU A 329 7.32 -10.44 -16.09
CA GLU A 329 8.03 -9.60 -15.11
C GLU A 329 8.48 -10.38 -13.89
N ILE A 330 7.64 -11.29 -13.37
CA ILE A 330 8.02 -12.20 -12.27
C ILE A 330 9.23 -13.04 -12.68
N VAL A 331 9.12 -13.72 -13.83
CA VAL A 331 10.16 -14.62 -14.33
C VAL A 331 11.45 -13.87 -14.71
N LYS A 332 11.34 -12.63 -15.17
CA LYS A 332 12.52 -11.78 -15.44
C LYS A 332 13.21 -11.34 -14.15
N ASP A 333 12.48 -11.16 -13.06
CA ASP A 333 13.03 -10.77 -11.75
C ASP A 333 13.62 -11.97 -10.97
N MET A 334 13.28 -13.20 -11.36
CA MET A 334 13.82 -14.42 -10.77
C MET A 334 15.34 -14.51 -10.84
N ALA A 335 15.95 -14.93 -9.73
CA ALA A 335 17.35 -15.28 -9.62
C ALA A 335 17.67 -16.51 -10.49
N GLN A 336 18.85 -16.52 -11.10
CA GLN A 336 19.25 -17.61 -11.97
C GLN A 336 19.34 -18.93 -11.19
N GLY A 337 18.72 -20.00 -11.71
CA GLY A 337 18.70 -21.32 -11.09
C GLY A 337 17.71 -21.48 -9.93
N SER A 338 16.98 -20.42 -9.56
CA SER A 338 15.88 -20.51 -8.59
C SER A 338 14.65 -21.21 -9.18
N LYS A 339 13.68 -21.52 -8.32
CA LYS A 339 12.39 -22.08 -8.72
C LYS A 339 11.27 -21.17 -8.23
N ILE A 340 10.20 -21.09 -9.01
CA ILE A 340 8.92 -20.55 -8.56
C ILE A 340 8.25 -21.56 -7.65
N GLU A 341 7.81 -21.05 -6.50
CA GLU A 341 6.98 -21.72 -5.54
C GLU A 341 5.51 -21.36 -5.79
N LEU A 342 4.73 -22.29 -6.31
CA LEU A 342 3.31 -22.07 -6.59
C LEU A 342 2.45 -22.81 -5.58
N LEU A 343 1.60 -22.10 -4.83
CA LEU A 343 0.69 -22.68 -3.84
C LEU A 343 -0.76 -22.29 -4.14
N ARG A 344 -1.64 -23.25 -4.38
CA ARG A 344 -3.09 -23.02 -4.49
C ARG A 344 -3.71 -22.78 -3.11
N VAL A 345 -4.34 -21.62 -2.91
CA VAL A 345 -4.79 -21.17 -1.58
C VAL A 345 -6.30 -21.14 -1.38
N ASP A 346 -7.12 -21.07 -2.45
CA ASP A 346 -8.58 -20.88 -2.39
C ASP A 346 -9.33 -21.90 -1.51
N ARG A 347 -8.76 -23.09 -1.32
CA ARG A 347 -9.36 -24.20 -0.55
C ARG A 347 -8.65 -24.49 0.79
N LEU A 348 -7.56 -23.78 1.09
CA LEU A 348 -6.80 -23.98 2.31
C LEU A 348 -7.47 -23.29 3.49
N LEU A 349 -7.22 -23.83 4.68
CA LEU A 349 -7.63 -23.24 5.96
C LEU A 349 -6.44 -22.46 6.55
N VAL A 350 -6.70 -21.55 7.48
CA VAL A 350 -5.68 -20.74 8.17
C VAL A 350 -5.49 -21.20 9.60
N ARG A 351 -4.24 -21.28 10.06
CA ARG A 351 -3.89 -21.51 11.47
C ARG A 351 -4.25 -20.29 12.31
N SER A 352 -5.39 -20.37 12.98
CA SER A 352 -5.98 -19.32 13.82
C SER A 352 -4.98 -18.68 14.79
N GLN A 353 -4.13 -19.49 15.44
CA GLN A 353 -3.13 -19.07 16.43
C GLN A 353 -1.98 -18.22 15.87
N MET A 354 -1.74 -18.28 14.55
CA MET A 354 -0.72 -17.48 13.88
C MET A 354 -1.30 -16.18 13.31
N PHE A 355 -2.62 -16.15 13.12
CA PHE A 355 -3.28 -15.14 12.30
C PHE A 355 -3.31 -13.76 12.95
N ASP A 356 -3.56 -13.67 14.25
CA ASP A 356 -3.51 -12.41 15.02
C ASP A 356 -2.09 -11.84 15.15
N LYS A 357 -1.05 -12.66 14.94
CA LYS A 357 0.36 -12.24 15.03
C LYS A 357 0.86 -11.53 13.78
N ILE A 358 0.11 -11.60 12.68
CA ILE A 358 0.48 -11.00 11.39
C ILE A 358 -0.58 -10.04 10.86
N THR A 359 -1.70 -9.86 11.57
CA THR A 359 -2.82 -9.03 11.13
C THR A 359 -3.35 -8.15 12.26
N ASP A 360 -3.95 -7.02 11.89
CA ASP A 360 -4.77 -6.20 12.79
C ASP A 360 -6.11 -5.84 12.13
N SER A 361 -7.11 -5.51 12.95
CA SER A 361 -8.40 -5.03 12.43
C SER A 361 -8.28 -3.60 11.95
N ILE A 362 -8.82 -3.32 10.76
CA ILE A 362 -8.85 -1.95 10.22
C ILE A 362 -9.66 -1.01 11.12
N SER A 363 -10.71 -1.50 11.76
CA SER A 363 -11.54 -0.71 12.69
C SER A 363 -10.81 -0.20 13.94
N LYS A 364 -9.61 -0.72 14.23
CA LYS A 364 -8.79 -0.32 15.40
C LYS A 364 -7.67 0.66 15.04
N LEU A 365 -7.44 0.90 13.75
CA LEU A 365 -6.43 1.82 13.20
C LEU A 365 -7.08 3.16 12.87
#